data_AF-A0A383CRW6-F1
#
_entry.id   AF-A0A383CRW6-F1
#
_cell.length_a   1.000
_cell.length_b   1.000
_cell.length_c   1.000
_cell.angle_alpha   90.00
_cell.angle_beta   90.00
_cell.angle_gamma   90.00
#
_symmetry.space_group_name_H-M   'P 1'
#
loop_
_entity.id
_entity.type
_entity.pdbx_description
1 polymer ?
#
loop_
_entity_poly.entity_id
_entity_poly.type
_entity_poly.pdbx_seq_one_letter_code
_entity_poly.pdbx_strand_id
1 'polypeptide(L)'
;VIQKQITDNVFHRVLRQKWEQISYGQGIYLFNTKEQRYLDACAGVHVVSIGHGVQEIVDTMAEQAAKVCFTYGRFITQPQIDLARQIATLTPGDLNRVFFVSGGSEA
;
A
#
# COMPACT_ATOMS: atom_id res chain seq x y z
N VAL A 1 -21.14 -23.91 16.52
CA VAL A 1 -21.55 -22.49 16.57
C VAL A 1 -21.27 -21.88 15.20
N ILE A 2 -22.32 -21.55 14.44
CA ILE A 2 -22.18 -21.05 13.06
C ILE A 2 -21.79 -19.57 13.15
N GLN A 3 -20.55 -19.21 12.81
CA GLN A 3 -20.14 -17.82 12.67
C GLN A 3 -20.93 -17.16 11.54
N LYS A 4 -21.56 -16.02 11.84
CA LYS A 4 -22.36 -15.22 10.92
C LYS A 4 -21.46 -14.72 9.78
N GLN A 5 -21.91 -14.88 8.52
CA GLN A 5 -21.19 -14.39 7.35
C GLN A 5 -21.18 -12.86 7.36
N ILE A 6 -20.04 -12.25 7.01
CA ILE A 6 -19.94 -10.79 6.84
C ILE A 6 -20.96 -10.37 5.78
N THR A 7 -21.77 -9.36 6.12
CA THR A 7 -22.68 -8.72 5.16
C THR A 7 -21.97 -7.47 4.66
N ASP A 8 -21.66 -7.44 3.36
CA ASP A 8 -20.99 -6.33 2.71
C ASP A 8 -21.51 -6.16 1.27
N ASN A 9 -21.11 -5.07 0.62
CA ASN A 9 -21.47 -4.77 -0.77
C ASN A 9 -20.25 -4.92 -1.71
N VAL A 10 -19.25 -5.72 -1.33
CA VAL A 10 -18.01 -5.91 -2.09
C VAL A 10 -18.22 -7.00 -3.13
N PHE A 11 -17.81 -6.71 -4.38
CA PHE A 11 -17.74 -7.73 -5.42
C PHE A 11 -16.48 -8.58 -5.21
N HIS A 12 -16.64 -9.69 -4.50
CA HIS A 12 -15.54 -10.57 -4.14
C HIS A 12 -14.99 -11.35 -5.34
N ARG A 13 -13.67 -11.32 -5.54
CA ARG A 13 -12.99 -12.09 -6.60
C ARG A 13 -13.23 -13.60 -6.50
N VAL A 14 -13.46 -14.12 -5.29
CA VAL A 14 -13.76 -15.53 -5.02
C VAL A 14 -15.08 -15.65 -4.26
N LEU A 15 -16.14 -16.13 -4.90
CA LEU A 15 -17.51 -16.12 -4.35
C LEU A 15 -17.78 -17.14 -3.24
N ARG A 16 -16.85 -18.07 -2.96
CA ARG A 16 -17.10 -19.26 -2.11
C ARG A 16 -16.35 -19.28 -0.78
N GLN A 17 -15.71 -18.19 -0.36
CA GLN A 17 -14.96 -18.16 0.90
C GLN A 17 -15.70 -17.44 2.02
N LYS A 18 -15.50 -17.94 3.24
CA LYS A 18 -15.78 -17.17 4.46
C LYS A 18 -14.66 -16.15 4.61
N TRP A 19 -15.02 -14.88 4.53
CA TRP A 19 -14.08 -13.77 4.68
C TRP A 19 -13.82 -13.48 6.17
N GLU A 20 -12.56 -13.26 6.51
CA GLU A 20 -12.15 -12.75 7.82
C GLU A 20 -11.95 -11.23 7.71
N GLN A 21 -12.44 -10.47 8.69
CA GLN A 21 -12.29 -9.03 8.71
C GLN A 21 -11.05 -8.64 9.51
N ILE A 22 -10.06 -8.06 8.84
CA ILE A 22 -8.88 -7.46 9.49
C ILE A 22 -9.22 -6.06 10.00
N SER A 23 -8.82 -5.75 11.24
CA SER A 23 -9.02 -4.46 11.90
C SER A 23 -7.80 -3.55 11.77
N TYR A 24 -6.59 -4.08 11.99
CA TYR A 24 -5.34 -3.33 11.85
C TYR A 24 -4.16 -4.27 11.58
N GLY A 25 -3.03 -3.68 11.20
CA GLY A 25 -1.74 -4.38 11.10
C GLY A 25 -0.67 -3.65 11.90
N GLN A 26 0.29 -4.40 12.43
CA GLN A 26 1.45 -3.87 13.15
C GLN A 26 2.68 -4.75 12.88
N GLY A 27 3.73 -4.14 12.32
CA GLY A 27 4.92 -4.88 11.88
C GLY A 27 4.54 -5.96 10.86
N ILE A 28 4.95 -7.20 11.09
CA ILE A 28 4.67 -8.33 10.20
C ILE A 28 3.32 -9.02 10.46
N TYR A 29 2.46 -8.43 11.28
CA TYR A 29 1.22 -9.07 11.73
C TYR A 29 -0.03 -8.29 11.35
N LEU A 30 -1.11 -9.03 11.12
CA LEU A 30 -2.48 -8.54 10.96
C LEU A 30 -3.34 -9.01 12.14
N PHE A 31 -4.29 -8.19 12.55
CA PHE A 31 -5.18 -8.45 13.67
C PHE A 31 -6.63 -8.35 13.20
N ASN A 32 -7.44 -9.39 13.42
CA ASN A 32 -8.87 -9.32 13.11
C ASN A 32 -9.64 -8.52 14.17
N THR A 33 -10.95 -8.32 13.95
CA THR A 33 -11.84 -7.60 14.88
C THR A 33 -12.04 -8.29 16.23
N LYS A 34 -11.46 -9.47 16.43
CA LYS A 34 -11.43 -10.23 17.69
C LYS A 34 -10.02 -10.28 18.30
N GLU A 35 -9.11 -9.42 17.84
CA GLU A 35 -7.70 -9.36 18.25
C GLU A 35 -6.89 -10.64 17.96
N GLN A 36 -7.40 -11.52 17.09
CA GLN A 36 -6.64 -12.69 16.64
C GLN A 36 -5.57 -12.26 15.65
N ARG A 37 -4.34 -12.70 15.92
CA ARG A 37 -3.14 -12.32 15.19
C ARG A 37 -2.79 -13.32 14.09
N TYR A 38 -2.50 -12.80 12.90
CA TYR A 38 -2.07 -13.55 11.72
C TYR A 38 -0.70 -13.03 11.28
N LEU A 39 0.24 -13.94 10.98
CA LEU A 39 1.49 -13.57 10.32
C LEU A 39 1.20 -13.25 8.85
N ASP A 40 1.57 -12.05 8.39
CA ASP A 40 1.50 -11.69 6.98
C ASP A 40 2.73 -12.20 6.23
N ALA A 41 2.80 -13.53 6.04
CA ALA A 41 3.92 -14.18 5.38
C ALA A 41 4.04 -13.84 3.88
N CYS A 42 2.98 -13.30 3.28
CA CYS A 42 2.95 -12.91 1.86
C CYS A 42 3.15 -11.40 1.65
N ALA A 43 3.24 -10.60 2.73
CA ALA A 43 3.36 -9.14 2.68
C ALA A 43 2.36 -8.48 1.73
N GLY A 44 1.08 -8.91 1.75
CA GLY A 44 0.06 -8.40 0.84
C GLY A 44 0.37 -8.61 -0.66
N VAL A 45 0.88 -9.79 -1.03
CA VAL A 45 1.41 -10.11 -2.37
C VAL A 45 2.66 -9.26 -2.70
N HIS A 46 3.62 -9.27 -1.78
CA HIS A 46 4.91 -8.59 -1.88
C HIS A 46 4.88 -7.04 -1.92
N VAL A 47 3.77 -6.41 -1.49
CA VAL A 47 3.62 -4.95 -1.49
C VAL A 47 4.04 -4.31 -0.16
N VAL A 48 3.84 -5.00 0.97
CA VAL A 48 4.09 -4.47 2.33
C VAL A 48 5.46 -4.91 2.85
N SER A 49 6.53 -4.51 2.15
CA SER A 49 7.89 -5.00 2.39
C SER A 49 8.52 -4.57 3.73
N ILE A 50 8.07 -3.43 4.30
CA ILE A 50 8.58 -2.89 5.57
C ILE A 50 7.61 -3.10 6.75
N GLY A 51 6.54 -3.90 6.54
CA GLY A 51 5.51 -4.14 7.55
C GLY A 51 4.43 -3.05 7.63
N HIS A 52 3.43 -3.31 8.46
CA HIS A 52 2.25 -2.48 8.66
C HIS A 52 2.45 -1.46 9.79
N GLY A 53 1.80 -0.30 9.70
CA GLY A 53 1.75 0.69 10.78
C GLY A 53 3.05 1.49 11.00
N VAL A 54 3.81 1.75 9.93
CA VAL A 54 5.06 2.53 10.02
C VAL A 54 4.73 4.02 10.22
N GLN A 55 4.88 4.53 11.44
CA GLN A 55 4.47 5.88 11.81
C GLN A 55 5.12 6.98 10.96
N GLU A 56 6.41 6.85 10.65
CA GLU A 56 7.14 7.79 9.78
C GLU A 56 6.46 7.95 8.40
N ILE A 57 5.96 6.86 7.82
CA ILE A 57 5.25 6.88 6.53
C ILE A 57 3.89 7.55 6.68
N VAL A 58 3.15 7.22 7.75
CA VAL A 58 1.85 7.83 8.05
C VAL A 58 1.97 9.35 8.17
N ASP A 59 2.94 9.82 8.94
CA ASP A 59 3.18 11.25 9.17
C ASP A 59 3.57 11.96 7.88
N THR A 60 4.52 11.39 7.12
CA THR A 60 4.98 11.98 5.84
C THR A 60 3.85 12.05 4.81
N MET A 61 3.01 11.00 4.72
CA MET A 61 1.85 10.99 3.82
C MET A 61 0.82 12.05 4.24
N ALA A 62 0.53 12.18 5.54
CA ALA A 62 -0.40 13.16 6.06
C ALA A 62 0.08 14.60 5.80
N GLU A 63 1.36 14.88 6.02
CA GLU A 63 1.97 16.18 5.74
C GLU A 63 1.89 16.55 4.26
N GLN A 64 2.18 15.60 3.36
CA GLN A 64 2.09 15.85 1.93
C GLN A 64 0.64 16.05 1.50
N ALA A 65 -0.29 15.23 1.99
CA ALA A 65 -1.72 15.35 1.67
C ALA A 65 -2.30 16.70 2.13
N ALA A 66 -1.85 17.22 3.28
CA ALA A 66 -2.26 18.53 3.78
C ALA A 66 -1.77 19.70 2.89
N LYS A 67 -0.66 19.53 2.17
CA LYS A 67 -0.15 20.52 1.20
C LYS A 67 -0.82 20.36 -0.16
N VAL A 68 -0.74 19.16 -0.74
CA VAL A 68 -1.38 18.78 -2.01
C VAL A 68 -1.41 17.25 -2.12
N CYS A 69 -2.62 16.69 -2.23
CA CYS A 69 -2.81 15.25 -2.34
C CYS A 69 -2.66 14.71 -3.78
N PHE A 70 -2.91 15.54 -4.80
CA PHE A 70 -2.86 15.14 -6.20
C PHE A 70 -2.70 16.34 -7.14
N THR A 71 -2.00 16.13 -8.26
CA THR A 71 -1.91 17.09 -9.37
C THR A 71 -2.07 16.38 -10.72
N TYR A 72 -2.77 17.00 -11.67
CA TYR A 72 -2.78 16.54 -13.06
C TYR A 72 -1.39 16.70 -13.70
N GLY A 73 -1.04 15.85 -14.68
CA GLY A 73 0.30 15.70 -15.27
C GLY A 73 0.90 16.92 -15.99
N ARG A 74 0.22 18.07 -15.95
CA ARG A 74 0.79 19.37 -16.34
C ARG A 74 1.64 20.01 -15.22
N PHE A 75 1.47 19.55 -13.98
CA PHE A 75 2.20 20.05 -12.82
C PHE A 75 3.18 19.00 -12.30
N ILE A 76 4.20 19.48 -11.59
CA ILE A 76 5.24 18.66 -10.95
C ILE A 76 5.27 18.96 -9.46
N THR A 77 5.72 18.00 -8.65
CA THR A 77 5.88 18.17 -7.20
C THR A 77 7.30 17.82 -6.76
N GLN A 78 7.74 18.39 -5.63
CA GLN A 78 9.07 18.09 -5.09
C GLN A 78 9.27 16.59 -4.76
N PRO A 79 8.29 15.88 -4.14
CA PRO A 79 8.40 14.43 -3.95
C PRO A 79 8.59 13.64 -5.25
N GLN A 80 7.95 14.05 -6.35
CA GLN A 80 8.12 13.41 -7.66
C GLN A 80 9.56 13.55 -8.18
N ILE A 81 10.15 14.74 -8.05
CA ILE A 81 11.54 15.03 -8.47
C ILE A 81 12.52 14.21 -7.64
N ASP A 82 12.34 14.18 -6.31
CA ASP A 82 13.26 13.50 -5.40
C ASP A 82 13.19 11.97 -5.56
N LEU A 83 11.99 11.41 -5.73
CA LEU A 83 11.82 9.99 -6.02
C LEU A 83 12.46 9.61 -7.36
N ALA A 84 12.26 10.42 -8.41
CA ALA A 84 12.87 10.16 -9.71
C ALA A 84 14.40 10.15 -9.62
N ARG A 85 15.00 11.07 -8.85
CA ARG A 85 16.45 11.13 -8.61
C ARG A 85 16.94 9.90 -7.85
N GLN A 86 16.23 9.47 -6.81
CA GLN A 86 16.58 8.28 -6.04
C GLN A 86 16.55 7.02 -6.91
N ILE A 87 15.48 6.82 -7.70
CA ILE A 87 15.36 5.69 -8.62
C ILE A 87 16.52 5.70 -9.62
N ALA A 88 16.81 6.83 -10.26
CA ALA A 88 17.91 6.96 -11.21
C ALA A 88 19.30 6.65 -10.62
N THR A 89 19.47 6.78 -9.30
CA THR A 89 20.72 6.45 -8.60
C THR A 89 20.84 4.95 -8.31
N LEU A 90 19.70 4.26 -8.19
CA LEU A 90 19.64 2.83 -7.90
C LEU A 90 19.62 1.97 -9.17
N THR A 91 19.24 2.55 -10.31
CA THR A 91 19.15 1.85 -11.60
C THR A 91 20.52 1.75 -12.29
N PRO A 92 20.76 0.68 -13.09
CA PRO A 92 22.04 0.47 -13.73
C PRO A 92 22.25 1.37 -14.96
N GLY A 93 23.52 1.72 -15.20
CA GLY A 93 23.96 2.31 -16.47
C GLY A 93 23.36 3.68 -16.75
N ASP A 94 22.72 3.80 -17.92
CA ASP A 94 22.14 5.03 -18.45
C ASP A 94 20.64 5.18 -18.18
N LEU A 95 20.04 4.28 -17.40
CA LEU A 95 18.64 4.36 -16.97
C LEU A 95 18.44 5.50 -15.96
N ASN A 96 18.30 6.73 -16.44
CA ASN A 96 18.25 7.95 -15.62
C ASN A 96 16.97 8.80 -15.80
N ARG A 97 15.93 8.24 -16.43
CA ARG A 97 14.62 8.88 -16.61
C ARG A 97 13.53 7.97 -16.08
N VAL A 98 12.54 8.56 -15.41
CA VAL A 98 11.48 7.83 -14.72
C VAL A 98 10.13 8.31 -15.23
N PHE A 99 9.26 7.35 -15.57
CA PHE A 99 7.84 7.57 -15.85
C PHE A 99 7.04 6.86 -14.76
N PHE A 100 6.15 7.58 -14.08
CA PHE A 100 5.39 7.04 -12.95
C PHE A 100 4.00 6.59 -13.39
N VAL A 101 3.59 5.41 -12.92
CA VAL A 101 2.26 4.80 -13.10
C VAL A 101 1.75 4.26 -11.76
N SER A 102 0.51 3.78 -11.70
CA SER A 102 -0.14 3.40 -10.44
C SER A 102 0.07 1.93 -10.05
N GLY A 103 0.51 1.09 -10.97
CA GLY A 103 0.77 -0.33 -10.68
C GLY A 103 1.59 -1.05 -11.73
N GLY A 104 2.00 -2.28 -11.41
CA GLY A 104 2.91 -3.07 -12.25
C GLY A 104 2.36 -3.45 -13.62
N SER A 105 1.05 -3.55 -13.81
CA SER A 105 0.47 -3.82 -15.14
C SER A 105 0.56 -2.62 -16.09
N GLU A 106 0.75 -1.41 -15.57
CA GLU A 106 0.91 -0.18 -16.37
C GLU A 106 2.39 0.16 -16.64
N ALA A 107 3.32 -0.46 -15.90
CA ALA A 107 4.76 -0.21 -15.96
C ALA A 107 5.43 -1.05 -17.05
#